data_AF-A0A5E4KFB5-F1
#
_entry.id   AF-A0A5E4KFB5-F1
#
_cell.length_a   1.000
_cell.length_b   1.000
_cell.length_c   1.000
_cell.angle_alpha   90.00
_cell.angle_beta   90.00
_cell.angle_gamma   90.00
#
_symmetry.space_group_name_H-M   'P 1'
#
loop_
_entity.id
_entity.type
_entity.pdbx_description
1 polymer ?
#
loop_
_entity_poly.entity_id
_entity_poly.type
_entity_poly.pdbx_seq_one_letter_code
_entity_poly.pdbx_strand_id
1 'polypeptide(L)'
;MLLMDGLLNFSRSYLPDKRGGQMDAPLVLTSRIDPNEVDKEAHNIDVLFQYPLPFYEATLTYTHPKDIVKIMDTVSGRLGTPAQYEGMGFTHDTTDIAAGPRNSAYKTLGTMIEKMDAQLALARRIKAVDPQDVAERVIESHFLPDLIGNLRSFSKQKVRCTKCNAKYRRPPLRGTCPKCGGNIVLTVHEGSVKKYLETSLRIADEYNVRHYTKQRLELLELEMKSLFESDKVKQKGLADFM
;
A
#
# COMPACT_ATOMS: atom_id res chain seq x y z
N MET A 1 8.90 -7.85 -22.40
CA MET A 1 9.52 -8.93 -23.21
C MET A 1 9.33 -8.56 -24.67
N LEU A 2 10.36 -8.68 -25.51
CA LEU A 2 10.21 -8.51 -26.95
C LEU A 2 9.70 -9.82 -27.58
N LEU A 3 9.04 -9.74 -28.74
CA LEU A 3 8.44 -10.93 -29.38
C LEU A 3 9.48 -12.04 -29.63
N MET A 4 10.59 -11.70 -30.26
CA MET A 4 11.64 -12.67 -30.59
C MET A 4 12.28 -13.30 -29.35
N ASP A 5 12.44 -12.52 -28.29
CA ASP A 5 12.94 -12.98 -27.00
C ASP A 5 12.00 -14.03 -26.39
N GLY A 6 10.69 -13.76 -26.41
CA GLY A 6 9.68 -14.73 -25.99
C GLY A 6 9.65 -16.00 -26.83
N LEU A 7 9.94 -15.93 -28.14
CA LEU A 7 9.95 -17.12 -29.00
C LEU A 7 11.20 -17.98 -28.83
N LEU A 8 12.37 -17.36 -28.67
CA LEU A 8 13.65 -18.07 -28.59
C LEU A 8 13.95 -18.58 -27.17
N ASN A 9 13.58 -17.82 -26.15
CA ASN A 9 14.01 -18.06 -24.76
C ASN A 9 12.91 -18.65 -23.86
N PHE A 10 11.69 -18.85 -24.37
CA PHE A 10 10.62 -19.45 -23.58
C PHE A 10 10.56 -20.97 -23.74
N SER A 11 10.49 -21.68 -22.61
CA SER A 11 10.11 -23.09 -22.57
C SER A 11 9.27 -23.37 -21.33
N ARG A 12 8.22 -24.18 -21.49
CA ARG A 12 7.41 -24.67 -20.37
C ARG A 12 8.23 -25.49 -19.36
N SER A 13 9.34 -26.09 -19.78
CA SER A 13 10.24 -26.85 -18.90
C SER A 13 10.95 -25.98 -17.86
N TYR A 14 10.98 -24.66 -18.04
CA TYR A 14 11.56 -23.73 -17.07
C TYR A 14 10.54 -23.17 -16.09
N LEU A 15 9.25 -23.49 -16.25
CA LEU A 15 8.20 -23.01 -15.36
C LEU A 15 8.19 -23.80 -14.05
N PRO A 16 7.98 -23.15 -12.89
CA PRO A 16 7.89 -23.85 -11.62
C PRO A 16 6.64 -24.74 -11.55
N ASP A 17 6.77 -25.93 -10.96
CA ASP A 17 5.64 -26.85 -10.72
C ASP A 17 4.67 -26.37 -9.62
N LYS A 18 5.02 -25.30 -8.88
CA LYS A 18 4.17 -24.75 -7.82
C LYS A 18 3.10 -23.83 -8.39
N ARG A 19 1.89 -23.89 -7.80
CA ARG A 19 0.78 -22.97 -8.13
C ARG A 19 1.25 -21.51 -8.03
N GLY A 20 1.00 -20.74 -9.09
CA GLY A 20 1.40 -19.33 -9.22
C GLY A 20 2.52 -19.08 -10.22
N GLY A 21 3.45 -20.02 -10.41
CA GLY A 21 4.60 -19.85 -11.31
C GLY A 21 4.25 -19.82 -12.81
N GLN A 22 3.05 -20.28 -13.17
CA GLN A 22 2.57 -20.34 -14.55
C GLN A 22 1.67 -19.15 -14.93
N MET A 23 1.24 -18.33 -13.97
CA MET A 23 0.23 -17.28 -14.23
C MET A 23 0.79 -16.09 -15.03
N ASP A 24 2.08 -15.79 -14.86
CA ASP A 24 2.74 -14.68 -15.57
C ASP A 24 3.49 -15.14 -16.84
N ALA A 25 3.36 -16.42 -17.21
CA ALA A 25 4.03 -16.98 -18.37
C ALA A 25 3.21 -16.73 -19.65
N PRO A 26 3.85 -16.34 -20.78
CA PRO A 26 3.17 -16.11 -22.06
C PRO A 26 2.78 -17.44 -22.73
N LEU A 27 1.82 -18.16 -22.15
CA LEU A 27 1.39 -19.49 -22.59
C LEU A 27 0.59 -19.47 -23.90
N VAL A 28 -0.08 -18.35 -24.17
CA VAL A 28 -0.89 -18.10 -25.36
C VAL A 28 -0.53 -16.73 -25.90
N LEU A 29 -0.44 -16.62 -27.23
CA LEU A 29 -0.18 -15.36 -27.92
C LEU A 29 -1.38 -15.04 -28.80
N THR A 30 -2.04 -13.93 -28.48
CA THR A 30 -3.16 -13.41 -29.28
C THR A 30 -2.61 -12.49 -30.37
N SER A 31 -2.90 -12.79 -31.63
CA SER A 31 -2.41 -12.04 -32.79
C SER A 31 -3.37 -10.94 -33.27
N ARG A 32 -4.65 -11.03 -32.88
CA ARG A 32 -5.71 -10.10 -33.25
C ARG A 32 -6.58 -9.79 -32.04
N ILE A 33 -6.96 -8.53 -31.89
CA ILE A 33 -7.83 -8.09 -30.81
C ILE A 33 -9.28 -8.29 -31.25
N ASP A 34 -10.03 -9.12 -30.55
CA ASP A 34 -11.49 -9.19 -30.62
C ASP A 34 -12.08 -8.42 -29.42
N PRO A 35 -12.71 -7.25 -29.63
CA PRO A 35 -13.31 -6.47 -28.55
C PRO A 35 -14.33 -7.23 -27.68
N ASN A 36 -14.93 -8.33 -28.18
CA ASN A 36 -15.85 -9.16 -27.41
C ASN A 36 -15.14 -10.00 -26.34
N GLU A 37 -13.88 -10.36 -26.56
CA GLU A 37 -13.06 -11.17 -25.63
C GLU A 37 -12.29 -10.32 -24.62
N VAL A 38 -12.28 -9.00 -24.81
CA VAL A 38 -11.64 -8.03 -23.92
C VAL A 38 -12.48 -7.86 -22.65
N ASP A 39 -11.82 -7.39 -21.58
CA ASP A 39 -12.46 -7.10 -20.30
C ASP A 39 -13.69 -6.17 -20.45
N LYS A 40 -14.74 -6.47 -19.68
CA LYS A 40 -16.02 -5.75 -19.73
C LYS A 40 -15.89 -4.28 -19.32
N GLU A 41 -14.84 -3.89 -18.61
CA GLU A 41 -14.55 -2.49 -18.30
C GLU A 41 -14.34 -1.67 -19.57
N ALA A 42 -13.68 -2.24 -20.58
CA ALA A 42 -13.46 -1.57 -21.87
C ALA A 42 -14.77 -1.31 -22.63
N HIS A 43 -15.83 -2.08 -22.35
CA HIS A 43 -17.14 -1.92 -22.99
C HIS A 43 -17.88 -0.66 -22.52
N ASN A 44 -17.49 -0.09 -21.37
CA ASN A 44 -18.10 1.10 -20.78
C ASN A 44 -17.40 2.41 -21.16
N ILE A 45 -16.45 2.38 -22.11
CA ILE A 45 -15.76 3.59 -22.56
C ILE A 45 -16.69 4.41 -23.47
N ASP A 46 -16.83 5.69 -23.15
CA ASP A 46 -17.52 6.66 -24.01
C ASP A 46 -16.65 7.06 -25.20
N VAL A 47 -17.24 7.07 -26.39
CA VAL A 47 -16.52 7.30 -27.66
C VAL A 47 -17.03 8.54 -28.43
N LEU A 48 -17.78 9.41 -27.76
CA LEU A 48 -18.28 10.67 -28.31
C LEU A 48 -17.19 11.74 -28.32
N PHE A 49 -17.18 12.58 -29.37
CA PHE A 49 -16.31 13.77 -29.44
C PHE A 49 -16.80 14.90 -28.51
N GLN A 50 -18.11 14.98 -28.29
CA GLN A 50 -18.72 15.94 -27.39
C GLN A 50 -19.94 15.31 -26.74
N TYR A 51 -20.11 15.51 -25.44
CA TYR A 51 -21.30 15.03 -24.76
C TYR A 51 -22.52 15.88 -25.11
N PRO A 52 -23.69 15.24 -25.33
CA PRO A 52 -24.88 15.94 -25.79
C PRO A 52 -25.54 16.72 -24.64
N LEU A 53 -26.25 17.81 -24.96
CA LEU A 53 -26.95 18.64 -23.97
C LEU A 53 -27.88 17.84 -23.02
N PRO A 54 -28.69 16.86 -23.49
CA PRO A 54 -29.55 16.08 -22.62
C PRO A 54 -28.80 15.31 -21.52
N PHE A 55 -27.54 14.91 -21.76
CA PHE A 55 -26.73 14.28 -20.73
C PHE A 55 -26.46 15.25 -19.58
N TYR A 56 -26.04 16.48 -19.89
CA TYR A 56 -25.80 17.52 -18.88
C TYR A 56 -27.07 17.88 -18.10
N GLU A 57 -28.21 18.02 -18.78
CA GLU A 57 -29.49 18.30 -18.11
C GLU A 57 -29.92 17.15 -17.19
N ALA A 58 -29.72 15.90 -17.61
CA ALA A 58 -30.05 14.73 -16.80
C ALA A 58 -29.15 14.59 -15.55
N THR A 59 -27.94 15.17 -15.54
CA THR A 59 -27.11 15.21 -14.33
C THR A 59 -27.72 16.06 -13.23
N LEU A 60 -28.52 17.09 -13.57
CA LEU A 60 -29.19 17.95 -12.60
C LEU A 60 -30.30 17.22 -11.84
N THR A 61 -30.91 16.20 -12.47
CA THR A 61 -31.98 15.39 -11.87
C THR A 61 -31.47 14.13 -11.19
N TYR A 62 -30.14 13.94 -11.10
CA TYR A 62 -29.51 12.74 -10.53
C TYR A 62 -30.01 11.43 -11.15
N THR A 63 -30.32 11.45 -12.45
CA THR A 63 -30.82 10.27 -13.18
C THR A 63 -29.78 9.15 -13.16
N HIS A 64 -30.24 7.90 -13.06
CA HIS A 64 -29.33 6.75 -13.03
C HIS A 64 -28.61 6.59 -14.38
N PRO A 65 -27.28 6.33 -14.41
CA PRO A 65 -26.51 6.29 -15.66
C PRO A 65 -27.09 5.35 -16.72
N LYS A 66 -27.58 4.17 -16.30
CA LYS A 66 -28.20 3.16 -17.20
C LYS A 66 -29.37 3.69 -18.04
N ASP A 67 -30.09 4.70 -17.57
CA ASP A 67 -31.22 5.28 -18.30
C ASP A 67 -30.75 6.21 -19.44
N ILE A 68 -29.52 6.72 -19.35
CA ILE A 68 -28.90 7.66 -20.30
C ILE A 68 -27.90 6.95 -21.23
N VAL A 69 -27.47 5.72 -20.91
CA VAL A 69 -26.52 4.93 -21.74
C VAL A 69 -26.97 4.82 -23.21
N LYS A 70 -28.27 4.89 -23.52
CA LYS A 70 -28.77 4.85 -24.91
C LYS A 70 -28.44 6.11 -25.72
N ILE A 71 -28.31 7.25 -25.04
CA ILE A 71 -27.99 8.55 -25.63
C ILE A 71 -26.46 8.71 -25.71
N MET A 72 -25.74 8.02 -24.83
CA MET A 72 -24.29 7.95 -24.83
C MET A 72 -23.82 6.87 -25.82
N ASP A 73 -22.83 7.19 -26.66
CA ASP A 73 -22.21 6.18 -27.52
C ASP A 73 -21.07 5.51 -26.74
N THR A 74 -21.21 4.21 -26.48
CA THR A 74 -20.24 3.39 -25.74
C THR A 74 -19.71 2.27 -26.61
N VAL A 75 -18.52 1.75 -26.28
CA VAL A 75 -17.92 0.60 -26.99
C VAL A 75 -18.88 -0.60 -27.04
N SER A 76 -19.64 -0.86 -25.97
CA SER A 76 -20.64 -1.93 -25.92
C SER A 76 -21.67 -1.86 -27.05
N GLY A 77 -22.09 -0.65 -27.45
CA GLY A 77 -23.09 -0.42 -28.50
C GLY A 77 -22.54 -0.64 -29.91
N ARG A 78 -21.22 -0.71 -30.08
CA ARG A 78 -20.54 -0.87 -31.37
C ARG A 78 -20.02 -2.29 -31.62
N LEU A 79 -20.07 -3.16 -30.60
CA LEU A 79 -19.61 -4.55 -30.71
C LEU A 79 -20.31 -5.29 -31.84
N GLY A 80 -19.53 -6.04 -32.63
CA GLY A 80 -20.03 -6.81 -33.78
C GLY A 80 -20.24 -5.98 -35.06
N THR A 81 -19.96 -4.68 -35.02
CA THR A 81 -19.94 -3.80 -36.20
C THR A 81 -18.52 -3.35 -36.55
N PRO A 82 -18.22 -2.91 -37.80
CA PRO A 82 -16.91 -2.37 -38.15
C PRO A 82 -16.47 -1.19 -37.26
N ALA A 83 -17.42 -0.42 -36.74
CA ALA A 83 -17.22 0.71 -35.84
C ALA A 83 -16.58 0.34 -34.49
N GLN A 84 -16.44 -0.96 -34.17
CA GLN A 84 -15.71 -1.41 -32.99
C GLN A 84 -14.20 -1.12 -33.06
N TYR A 85 -13.65 -0.88 -34.25
CA TYR A 85 -12.22 -0.58 -34.47
C TYR A 85 -11.94 0.86 -34.92
N GLU A 86 -12.97 1.65 -35.22
CA GLU A 86 -12.82 2.97 -35.84
C GLU A 86 -13.78 4.01 -35.26
N GLY A 87 -13.50 5.30 -35.54
CA GLY A 87 -14.39 6.40 -35.18
C GLY A 87 -14.58 6.60 -33.68
N MET A 88 -13.57 6.27 -32.87
CA MET A 88 -13.56 6.56 -31.43
C MET A 88 -13.15 8.02 -31.22
N GLY A 89 -14.06 8.82 -30.68
CA GLY A 89 -13.79 10.21 -30.30
C GLY A 89 -13.27 10.34 -28.87
N PHE A 90 -12.85 11.56 -28.53
CA PHE A 90 -12.48 11.97 -27.18
C PHE A 90 -12.93 13.43 -26.97
N THR A 91 -13.13 13.82 -25.71
CA THR A 91 -13.76 15.12 -25.38
C THR A 91 -12.78 16.25 -25.10
N HIS A 92 -11.57 15.95 -24.62
CA HIS A 92 -10.58 16.95 -24.22
C HIS A 92 -9.22 16.64 -24.84
N ASP A 93 -8.68 17.60 -25.58
CA ASP A 93 -7.31 17.53 -26.09
C ASP A 93 -6.29 17.70 -24.96
N THR A 94 -5.10 17.14 -25.17
CA THR A 94 -3.93 17.37 -24.32
C THR A 94 -2.77 17.84 -25.18
N THR A 95 -1.89 18.68 -24.62
CA THR A 95 -0.74 19.21 -25.35
C THR A 95 0.35 18.16 -25.53
N ASP A 96 0.63 17.40 -24.48
CA ASP A 96 1.55 16.26 -24.49
C ASP A 96 1.08 15.22 -23.46
N ILE A 97 0.99 13.97 -23.90
CA ILE A 97 0.63 12.82 -23.08
C ILE A 97 1.65 12.61 -21.93
N ALA A 98 2.90 13.01 -22.15
CA ALA A 98 4.00 12.87 -21.20
C ALA A 98 4.33 14.15 -20.41
N ALA A 99 3.49 15.20 -20.47
CA ALA A 99 3.76 16.49 -19.82
C ALA A 99 3.86 16.43 -18.28
N GLY A 100 3.35 15.37 -17.65
CA GLY A 100 3.33 15.21 -16.21
C GLY A 100 4.67 14.81 -15.56
N PRO A 101 4.75 14.83 -14.21
CA PRO A 101 5.92 14.35 -13.50
C PRO A 101 6.15 12.85 -13.76
N ARG A 102 7.32 12.51 -14.32
CA ARG A 102 7.66 11.13 -14.72
C ARG A 102 7.76 10.15 -13.55
N ASN A 103 8.11 10.65 -12.38
CA ASN A 103 8.24 9.86 -11.16
C ASN A 103 7.36 10.45 -10.07
N SER A 104 6.66 9.57 -9.35
CA SER A 104 5.93 9.98 -8.16
C SER A 104 6.90 10.34 -7.04
N ALA A 105 6.60 11.41 -6.30
CA ALA A 105 7.36 11.82 -5.13
C ALA A 105 7.44 10.70 -4.06
N TYR A 106 6.47 9.78 -4.05
CA TYR A 106 6.48 8.61 -3.17
C TYR A 106 7.69 7.69 -3.38
N LYS A 107 8.27 7.63 -4.59
CA LYS A 107 9.46 6.83 -4.89
C LYS A 107 10.76 7.53 -4.48
N THR A 108 10.78 8.86 -4.43
CA THR A 108 11.98 9.63 -4.07
C THR A 108 12.16 9.78 -2.57
N LEU A 109 11.05 9.75 -1.80
CA LEU A 109 11.09 9.76 -0.34
C LEU A 109 11.54 8.40 0.18
N GLY A 110 12.49 8.39 1.12
CA GLY A 110 13.12 7.16 1.59
C GLY A 110 12.31 6.51 2.70
N THR A 111 12.25 7.19 3.85
CA THR A 111 11.64 6.62 5.05
C THR A 111 10.11 6.76 5.04
N MET A 112 9.40 5.87 5.73
CA MET A 112 7.94 6.00 5.86
C MET A 112 7.55 7.27 6.62
N ILE A 113 8.38 7.69 7.58
CA ILE A 113 8.20 8.94 8.34
C ILE A 113 8.23 10.15 7.39
N GLU A 114 9.22 10.23 6.49
CA GLU A 114 9.26 11.30 5.48
C GLU A 114 8.03 11.30 4.56
N LYS A 115 7.57 10.12 4.13
CA LYS A 115 6.38 9.99 3.27
C LYS A 115 5.13 10.51 3.96
N MET A 116 4.99 10.18 5.22
CA MET A 116 3.88 10.60 6.05
C MET A 116 3.94 12.10 6.38
N ASP A 117 5.11 12.63 6.72
CA ASP A 117 5.29 14.08 6.91
C ASP A 117 4.97 14.86 5.62
N ALA A 118 5.37 14.34 4.46
CA ALA A 118 5.01 14.93 3.16
C ALA A 118 3.50 14.85 2.87
N GLN A 119 2.86 13.73 3.21
CA GLN A 119 1.40 13.57 3.09
C GLN A 119 0.65 14.58 3.97
N LEU A 120 1.05 14.74 5.23
CA LEU A 120 0.42 15.68 6.15
C LEU A 120 0.73 17.14 5.79
N ALA A 121 1.92 17.42 5.26
CA ALA A 121 2.26 18.73 4.70
C ALA A 121 1.38 19.09 3.49
N LEU A 122 1.04 18.12 2.64
CA LEU A 122 0.06 18.32 1.57
C LEU A 122 -1.34 18.55 2.12
N ALA A 123 -1.76 17.79 3.13
CA ALA A 123 -3.06 17.97 3.77
C ALA A 123 -3.23 19.40 4.31
N ARG A 124 -2.19 19.99 4.92
CA ARG A 124 -2.19 21.40 5.37
C ARG A 124 -2.34 22.42 4.24
N ARG A 125 -1.93 22.10 3.02
CA ARG A 125 -2.00 23.01 1.86
C ARG A 125 -3.32 22.93 1.12
N ILE A 126 -4.00 21.79 1.18
CA ILE A 126 -5.21 21.51 0.40
C ILE A 126 -6.44 21.93 1.21
N LYS A 127 -7.22 22.89 0.70
CA LYS A 127 -8.44 23.38 1.36
C LYS A 127 -9.52 22.31 1.54
N ALA A 128 -9.59 21.33 0.64
CA ALA A 128 -10.60 20.28 0.65
C ALA A 128 -10.32 19.14 1.66
N VAL A 129 -9.17 19.18 2.36
CA VAL A 129 -8.72 18.11 3.25
C VAL A 129 -8.61 18.66 4.67
N ASP A 130 -9.18 17.94 5.64
CA ASP A 130 -8.97 18.22 7.06
C ASP A 130 -7.68 17.52 7.54
N PRO A 131 -6.62 18.28 7.91
CA PRO A 131 -5.37 17.68 8.37
C PRO A 131 -5.52 16.87 9.66
N GLN A 132 -6.46 17.25 10.54
CA GLN A 132 -6.68 16.58 11.81
C GLN A 132 -7.30 15.19 11.59
N ASP A 133 -8.34 15.08 10.75
CA ASP A 133 -8.95 13.80 10.39
C ASP A 133 -7.97 12.87 9.65
N VAL A 134 -7.15 13.41 8.75
CA VAL A 134 -6.14 12.60 8.05
C VAL A 134 -5.10 12.05 9.02
N ALA A 135 -4.56 12.88 9.91
CA ALA A 135 -3.60 12.45 10.92
C ALA A 135 -4.19 11.36 11.82
N GLU A 136 -5.42 11.54 12.29
CA GLU A 136 -6.13 10.59 13.11
C GLU A 136 -6.33 9.24 12.40
N ARG A 137 -6.82 9.26 11.15
CA ARG A 137 -7.02 8.02 10.37
C ARG A 137 -5.72 7.29 10.12
N VAL A 138 -4.61 7.97 9.87
CA VAL A 138 -3.29 7.34 9.68
C VAL A 138 -2.86 6.64 10.97
N ILE A 139 -3.01 7.29 12.12
CA ILE A 139 -2.67 6.71 13.42
C ILE A 139 -3.56 5.48 13.70
N GLU A 140 -4.87 5.57 13.51
CA GLU A 140 -5.81 4.51 13.85
C GLU A 140 -5.75 3.30 12.91
N SER A 141 -5.57 3.53 11.60
CA SER A 141 -5.62 2.46 10.60
C SER A 141 -4.26 1.82 10.32
N HIS A 142 -3.15 2.51 10.59
CA HIS A 142 -1.80 1.99 10.32
C HIS A 142 -0.96 1.86 11.58
N PHE A 143 -0.75 2.93 12.35
CA PHE A 143 0.25 2.90 13.43
C PHE A 143 -0.22 2.11 14.65
N LEU A 144 -1.43 2.36 15.15
CA LEU A 144 -1.96 1.64 16.30
C LEU A 144 -2.03 0.12 16.04
N PRO A 145 -2.55 -0.38 14.91
CA PRO A 145 -2.52 -1.80 14.58
C PRO A 145 -1.11 -2.39 14.51
N ASP A 146 -0.15 -1.67 13.92
CA ASP A 146 1.24 -2.13 13.79
C ASP A 146 1.94 -2.18 15.15
N LEU A 147 1.85 -1.12 15.97
CA LEU A 147 2.42 -1.05 17.31
C LEU A 147 1.85 -2.16 18.21
N ILE A 148 0.52 -2.31 18.27
CA ILE A 148 -0.15 -3.35 19.08
C ILE A 148 0.20 -4.75 18.55
N GLY A 149 0.20 -4.93 17.23
CA GLY A 149 0.51 -6.20 16.59
C GLY A 149 1.94 -6.65 16.86
N ASN A 150 2.90 -5.73 16.74
CA ASN A 150 4.32 -5.98 17.01
C ASN A 150 4.56 -6.24 18.50
N LEU A 151 3.94 -5.47 19.40
CA LEU A 151 4.04 -5.68 20.84
C LEU A 151 3.50 -7.06 21.25
N ARG A 152 2.31 -7.43 20.77
CA ARG A 152 1.72 -8.76 21.02
C ARG A 152 2.58 -9.88 20.46
N SER A 153 3.15 -9.68 19.27
CA SER A 153 4.03 -10.65 18.62
C SER A 153 5.35 -10.82 19.38
N PHE A 154 5.93 -9.72 19.88
CA PHE A 154 7.13 -9.72 20.71
C PHE A 154 6.95 -10.55 21.98
N SER A 155 5.84 -10.39 22.69
CA SER A 155 5.56 -11.14 23.93
C SER A 155 5.30 -12.63 23.71
N LYS A 156 4.89 -13.04 22.50
CA LYS A 156 4.57 -14.45 22.15
C LYS A 156 5.62 -15.09 21.24
N GLN A 157 6.74 -14.41 20.98
CA GLN A 157 7.66 -14.81 19.94
C GLN A 157 8.39 -16.12 20.22
N LYS A 158 8.88 -16.74 19.15
CA LYS A 158 9.82 -17.87 19.21
C LYS A 158 11.24 -17.33 19.08
N VAL A 159 12.22 -18.13 19.45
CA VAL A 159 13.62 -17.81 19.20
C VAL A 159 14.17 -18.66 18.07
N ARG A 160 15.09 -18.09 17.28
CA ARG A 160 15.68 -18.73 16.10
C ARG A 160 17.19 -18.84 16.27
N CYS A 161 17.77 -19.96 15.85
CA CYS A 161 19.21 -20.06 15.66
C CYS A 161 19.64 -19.42 14.33
N THR A 162 20.69 -18.60 14.33
CA THR A 162 21.22 -17.95 13.12
C THR A 162 21.90 -18.93 12.16
N LYS A 163 22.50 -20.01 12.68
CA LYS A 163 23.28 -20.97 11.88
C LYS A 163 22.41 -22.06 11.23
N CYS A 164 21.49 -22.67 11.97
CA CYS A 164 20.69 -23.81 11.48
C CYS A 164 19.20 -23.51 11.26
N ASN A 165 18.77 -22.26 11.51
CA ASN A 165 17.37 -21.81 11.40
C ASN A 165 16.35 -22.61 12.23
N ALA A 166 16.80 -23.44 13.18
CA ALA A 166 15.93 -24.11 14.12
C ALA A 166 15.18 -23.08 14.97
N LYS A 167 13.87 -23.28 15.13
CA LYS A 167 12.98 -22.41 15.91
C LYS A 167 12.59 -23.11 17.20
N TYR A 168 12.73 -22.42 18.33
CA TYR A 168 12.37 -22.92 19.65
C TYR A 168 11.28 -22.05 20.27
N ARG A 169 10.29 -22.67 20.91
CA ARG A 169 9.21 -21.94 21.60
C ARG A 169 9.72 -21.15 22.80
N ARG A 170 10.75 -21.64 23.48
CA ARG A 170 11.36 -21.00 24.66
C ARG A 170 12.88 -20.90 24.46
N PRO A 171 13.54 -19.86 24.99
CA PRO A 171 14.99 -19.79 25.03
C PRO A 171 15.58 -21.00 25.79
N PRO A 172 16.51 -21.76 25.19
CA PRO A 172 17.26 -22.79 25.91
C PRO A 172 18.08 -22.19 27.05
N LEU A 173 18.06 -22.82 28.23
CA LEU A 173 18.78 -22.33 29.41
C LEU A 173 20.31 -22.28 29.24
N ARG A 174 20.86 -23.07 28.31
CA ARG A 174 22.29 -23.04 27.95
C ARG A 174 22.69 -21.80 27.14
N GLY A 175 21.72 -20.98 26.68
CA GLY A 175 21.97 -19.81 25.82
C GLY A 175 22.36 -20.12 24.37
N THR A 176 22.79 -21.35 24.07
CA THR A 176 23.22 -21.80 22.74
C THR A 176 22.24 -22.78 22.11
N CYS A 177 22.28 -22.88 20.78
CA CYS A 177 21.43 -23.81 20.04
C CYS A 177 21.78 -25.28 20.38
N PRO A 178 20.83 -26.09 20.87
CA PRO A 178 21.09 -27.48 21.23
C PRO A 178 21.44 -28.37 20.04
N LYS A 179 21.15 -27.95 18.80
CA LYS A 179 21.43 -28.71 17.58
C LYS A 179 22.81 -28.43 16.97
N CYS A 180 23.32 -27.20 17.08
CA CYS A 180 24.52 -26.78 16.34
C CYS A 180 25.48 -25.86 17.12
N GLY A 181 25.20 -25.57 18.39
CA GLY A 181 25.98 -24.67 19.23
C GLY A 181 25.94 -23.19 18.85
N GLY A 182 25.20 -22.81 17.79
CA GLY A 182 25.11 -21.43 17.32
C GLY A 182 24.28 -20.51 18.21
N ASN A 183 24.39 -19.21 17.98
CA ASN A 183 23.66 -18.17 18.70
C ASN A 183 22.16 -18.21 18.43
N ILE A 184 21.39 -17.89 19.47
CA ILE A 184 19.95 -17.81 19.45
C ILE A 184 19.55 -16.34 19.52
N VAL A 185 18.71 -15.91 18.58
CA VAL A 185 18.22 -14.54 18.47
C VAL A 185 16.70 -14.51 18.55
N LEU A 186 16.18 -13.37 19.02
CA LEU A 186 14.75 -13.05 18.94
C LEU A 186 14.33 -12.92 17.48
N THR A 187 13.08 -13.28 17.16
CA THR A 187 12.52 -13.10 15.82
C THR A 187 11.96 -11.71 15.59
N VAL A 188 11.52 -11.05 16.67
CA VAL A 188 11.03 -9.67 16.68
C VAL A 188 11.92 -8.91 17.67
N HIS A 189 12.57 -7.86 17.18
CA HIS A 189 13.46 -7.03 17.98
C HIS A 189 12.71 -5.83 18.56
N GLU A 190 13.15 -5.35 19.71
CA GLU A 190 12.59 -4.16 20.39
C GLU A 190 12.48 -2.95 19.46
N GLY A 191 13.52 -2.66 18.67
CA GLY A 191 13.50 -1.54 17.74
C GLY A 191 12.39 -1.62 16.69
N SER A 192 11.92 -2.83 16.34
CA SER A 192 10.76 -3.01 15.46
C SER A 192 9.44 -2.70 16.15
N VAL A 193 9.37 -2.89 17.47
CA VAL A 193 8.16 -2.64 18.28
C VAL A 193 8.03 -1.16 18.60
N LYS A 194 9.14 -0.48 18.91
CA LYS A 194 9.19 0.96 19.14
C LYS A 194 9.11 1.79 17.85
N LYS A 195 9.23 1.14 16.69
CA LYS A 195 9.16 1.78 15.38
C LYS A 195 7.82 2.51 15.27
N TYR A 196 7.88 3.81 15.01
CA TYR A 196 6.74 4.73 14.87
C TYR A 196 6.09 5.26 16.15
N LEU A 197 6.41 4.77 17.35
CA LEU A 197 5.77 5.27 18.58
C LEU A 197 6.02 6.77 18.78
N GLU A 198 7.29 7.18 18.79
CA GLU A 198 7.68 8.59 18.96
C GLU A 198 7.10 9.48 17.86
N THR A 199 7.11 9.01 16.62
CA THR A 199 6.55 9.73 15.49
C THR A 199 5.03 9.89 15.63
N SER A 200 4.33 8.84 16.07
CA SER A 200 2.88 8.87 16.27
C SER A 200 2.48 9.86 17.37
N LEU A 201 3.23 9.90 18.47
CA LEU A 201 3.03 10.87 19.55
C LEU A 201 3.26 12.31 19.05
N ARG A 202 4.36 12.55 18.32
CA ARG A 202 4.64 13.87 17.72
C ARG A 202 3.48 14.35 16.85
N ILE A 203 2.95 13.50 15.96
CA ILE A 203 1.85 13.87 15.07
C ILE A 203 0.56 14.10 15.86
N ALA A 204 0.28 13.24 16.84
CA ALA A 204 -0.90 13.37 17.67
C ALA A 204 -0.94 14.75 18.35
N ASP A 205 0.21 15.24 18.82
CA ASP A 205 0.37 16.57 19.39
C ASP A 205 0.30 17.67 18.33
N GLU A 206 1.06 17.54 17.24
CA GLU A 206 1.20 18.58 16.22
C GLU A 206 -0.12 18.85 15.46
N TYR A 207 -0.97 17.83 15.30
CA TYR A 207 -2.25 17.91 14.61
C TYR A 207 -3.45 17.90 15.57
N ASN A 208 -3.21 17.93 16.88
CA ASN A 208 -4.23 17.96 17.92
C ASN A 208 -5.34 16.91 17.70
N VAL A 209 -4.95 15.64 17.50
CA VAL A 209 -5.91 14.55 17.27
C VAL A 209 -6.82 14.34 18.49
N ARG A 210 -7.91 13.57 18.35
CA ARG A 210 -8.85 13.35 19.47
C ARG A 210 -8.13 12.78 20.68
N HIS A 211 -8.57 13.20 21.86
CA HIS A 211 -8.01 12.76 23.15
C HIS A 211 -7.96 11.24 23.29
N TYR A 212 -8.97 10.52 22.80
CA TYR A 212 -8.99 9.05 22.85
C TYR A 212 -7.78 8.42 22.12
N THR A 213 -7.51 8.89 20.90
CA THR A 213 -6.41 8.40 20.06
C THR A 213 -5.06 8.71 20.72
N LYS A 214 -4.92 9.91 21.28
CA LYS A 214 -3.72 10.32 22.03
C LYS A 214 -3.50 9.45 23.29
N GLN A 215 -4.54 9.25 24.11
CA GLN A 215 -4.47 8.40 25.31
C GLN A 215 -4.07 6.96 24.97
N ARG A 216 -4.54 6.41 23.83
CA ARG A 216 -4.14 5.07 23.39
C ARG A 216 -2.65 4.98 23.07
N LEU A 217 -2.07 6.00 22.44
CA LEU A 217 -0.64 6.05 22.17
C LEU A 217 0.17 6.18 23.46
N GLU A 218 -0.28 7.02 24.40
CA GLU A 218 0.36 7.19 25.72
C GLU A 218 0.32 5.88 26.54
N LEU A 219 -0.80 5.16 26.52
CA LEU A 219 -0.90 3.84 27.16
C LEU A 219 0.07 2.82 26.53
N LEU A 220 0.21 2.81 25.20
CA LEU A 220 1.17 1.93 24.53
C LEU A 220 2.61 2.31 24.85
N GLU A 221 2.92 3.61 24.98
CA GLU A 221 4.23 4.06 25.43
C GLU A 221 4.54 3.55 26.84
N LEU A 222 3.58 3.65 27.77
CA LEU A 222 3.72 3.13 29.13
C LEU A 222 3.93 1.61 29.15
N GLU A 223 3.16 0.86 28.36
CA GLU A 223 3.31 -0.59 28.24
C GLU A 223 4.69 -0.96 27.69
N MET A 224 5.17 -0.25 26.66
CA MET A 224 6.49 -0.49 26.09
C MET A 224 7.62 -0.14 27.06
N LYS A 225 7.55 0.99 27.77
CA LYS A 225 8.53 1.34 28.81
C LYS A 225 8.58 0.28 29.90
N SER A 226 7.43 -0.15 30.42
CA SER A 226 7.34 -1.20 31.43
C SER A 226 7.93 -2.55 30.98
N LEU A 227 7.78 -2.92 29.70
CA LEU A 227 8.29 -4.18 29.17
C LEU A 227 9.80 -4.17 28.89
N PHE A 228 10.37 -3.04 28.48
CA PHE A 228 11.77 -2.95 28.02
C PHE A 228 12.71 -2.27 29.02
N GLU A 229 12.24 -1.33 29.83
CA GLU A 229 13.08 -0.66 30.81
C GLU A 229 13.23 -1.55 32.05
N SER A 230 14.42 -2.13 32.22
CA SER A 230 14.81 -2.71 33.50
C SER A 230 15.32 -1.62 34.43
N ASP A 231 14.69 -1.45 35.61
CA ASP A 231 15.12 -0.50 36.65
C ASP A 231 16.58 -0.68 37.13
N LYS A 232 17.25 -1.79 36.74
CA LYS A 232 18.62 -2.11 37.14
C LYS A 232 19.72 -1.37 36.38
N VAL A 233 19.45 -0.80 35.21
CA VAL A 233 20.47 -0.09 34.40
C VAL A 233 19.87 1.16 33.77
N LYS A 234 19.84 2.27 34.51
CA LYS A 234 19.59 3.61 33.95
C LYS A 234 20.92 4.28 33.65
N GLN A 235 21.26 4.43 32.36
CA GLN A 235 22.32 5.32 31.93
C GLN A 235 21.81 6.76 32.08
N LYS A 236 22.18 7.42 33.18
CA LYS A 236 21.85 8.83 33.39
C LYS A 236 22.77 9.71 32.56
N GLY A 237 22.22 10.77 31.96
CA GLY A 237 23.01 11.79 31.27
C GLY A 237 23.76 12.65 32.30
N LEU A 238 24.87 13.27 31.90
CA LEU A 238 25.61 14.22 32.75
C LEU A 238 24.73 15.37 33.28
N ALA A 239 23.69 15.75 32.51
CA ALA A 239 22.73 16.78 32.89
C ALA A 239 21.74 16.34 33.99
N ASP A 240 21.56 15.03 34.23
CA ASP A 240 20.71 14.53 35.33
C ASP A 240 21.45 14.52 36.69
N PHE A 241 22.74 14.90 36.69
CA PHE A 241 23.59 14.99 37.88
C PHE A 241 23.98 16.43 38.24
N MET A 242 23.62 17.42 37.41
CA MET A 242 23.74 18.85 37.71
C MET A 242 22.40 19.38 38.21
#